data_AF-B9V0L4-F1
#
_entry.id   AF-B9V0L4-F1
#
_cell.length_a   1.000
_cell.length_b   1.000
_cell.length_c   1.000
_cell.angle_alpha   90.00
_cell.angle_beta   90.00
_cell.angle_gamma   90.00
#
_symmetry.space_group_name_H-M   'P 1'
#
loop_
_entity.id
_entity.type
_entity.pdbx_description
1 polymer ?
#
loop_
_entity_poly.entity_id
_entity_poly.type
_entity_poly.pdbx_seq_one_letter_code
_entity_poly.pdbx_strand_id
1 'polypeptide(L)'
;MARPNAQTAVLLAAAVLFLFPFVALPLVLSDTVAADVTAYDELRLRGFPRGLLPANVCGYTLDAGSRDFVVDLISICRIVLPAGSYLASFSDRLTGRLDDRRISGLSDIRVRAFFR
;
A
#
# COMPACT_ATOMS: atom_id res chain seq x y z
N MET A 1 29.28 17.67 -64.09
CA MET A 1 28.27 16.59 -64.15
C MET A 1 28.88 15.34 -63.51
N ALA A 2 28.65 15.12 -62.21
CA ALA A 2 29.15 13.95 -61.48
C ALA A 2 28.04 12.90 -61.45
N ARG A 3 28.29 11.71 -62.00
CA ARG A 3 27.36 10.58 -61.98
C ARG A 3 27.40 9.96 -60.57
N PRO A 4 26.28 9.91 -59.82
CA PRO A 4 26.26 9.21 -58.55
C PRO A 4 26.34 7.70 -58.81
N ASN A 5 27.40 7.07 -58.30
CA ASN A 5 27.62 5.64 -58.38
C ASN A 5 26.64 4.93 -57.43
N ALA A 6 25.84 4.00 -57.98
CA ALA A 6 24.84 3.22 -57.26
C ALA A 6 25.38 2.47 -56.03
N GLN A 7 26.70 2.32 -55.90
CA GLN A 7 27.36 1.63 -54.80
C GLN A 7 27.37 2.41 -53.48
N THR A 8 27.36 3.76 -53.51
CA THR A 8 27.36 4.55 -52.26
C THR A 8 26.00 4.60 -51.57
N ALA A 9 24.90 4.43 -52.32
CA ALA A 9 23.54 4.37 -51.78
C ALA A 9 23.27 3.05 -51.02
N VAL A 10 23.86 1.93 -51.48
CA VAL A 10 23.66 0.61 -50.88
C VAL A 10 24.37 0.49 -49.52
N LEU A 11 25.55 1.09 -49.38
CA LEU A 11 26.34 1.07 -48.13
C LEU A 11 25.68 1.89 -47.01
N LEU A 12 25.02 3.00 -47.34
CA LEU A 12 24.26 3.81 -46.37
C LEU A 12 22.97 3.10 -45.92
N ALA A 13 22.29 2.38 -46.82
CA ALA A 13 21.09 1.62 -46.47
C ALA A 13 21.39 0.41 -45.55
N ALA A 14 22.53 -0.25 -45.73
CA ALA A 14 22.94 -1.39 -44.90
C ALA A 14 23.33 -0.97 -43.47
N ALA A 15 23.90 0.23 -43.28
CA ALA A 15 24.29 0.73 -41.96
C ALA A 15 23.10 1.11 -41.07
N VAL A 16 21.98 1.55 -41.66
CA VAL A 16 20.76 1.92 -40.92
C VAL A 16 20.02 0.69 -40.40
N LEU A 17 20.15 -0.46 -41.07
CA LEU A 17 19.44 -1.69 -40.70
C LEU A 17 20.13 -2.49 -39.57
N PHE A 18 21.41 -2.22 -39.30
CA PHE A 18 22.20 -2.92 -38.27
C PHE A 18 22.14 -2.27 -36.88
N LEU A 19 21.61 -1.05 -36.77
CA LEU A 19 21.43 -0.32 -35.49
C LEU A 19 20.05 -0.55 -34.85
N PHE A 20 19.21 -1.43 -35.42
CA PHE A 20 17.82 -1.59 -35.05
C PHE A 20 17.37 -3.00 -34.58
N PRO A 21 18.18 -3.77 -33.80
CA PRO A 21 17.60 -4.85 -33.01
C PRO A 21 17.95 -4.75 -31.52
N PHE A 22 18.12 -3.54 -30.95
CA PHE A 22 18.38 -3.38 -29.51
C PHE A 22 17.20 -2.81 -28.70
N VAL A 23 16.06 -2.52 -29.33
CA VAL A 23 14.88 -1.94 -28.65
C VAL A 23 13.69 -2.89 -28.69
N ALA A 24 13.94 -4.19 -28.50
CA ALA A 24 12.90 -5.13 -28.08
C ALA A 24 13.15 -5.48 -26.62
N LEU A 25 12.98 -4.50 -25.73
CA LEU A 25 12.85 -4.77 -24.32
C LEU A 25 11.51 -5.51 -24.16
N PRO A 26 11.48 -6.77 -23.72
CA PRO A 26 10.21 -7.39 -23.36
C PRO A 26 9.66 -6.57 -22.19
N LEU A 27 8.54 -5.90 -22.41
CA LEU A 27 7.70 -5.36 -21.35
C LEU A 27 7.23 -6.57 -20.53
N VAL A 28 8.02 -6.94 -19.53
CA VAL A 28 7.59 -7.86 -18.49
C VAL A 28 6.52 -7.09 -17.72
N LEU A 29 5.24 -7.37 -18.00
CA LEU A 29 4.18 -7.05 -17.07
C LEU A 29 4.45 -7.89 -15.82
N SER A 30 5.09 -7.30 -14.83
CA SER A 30 5.01 -7.79 -13.47
C SER A 30 3.56 -7.60 -13.04
N ASP A 31 2.73 -8.61 -13.30
CA ASP A 31 1.49 -8.80 -12.55
C ASP A 31 1.92 -9.16 -11.13
N THR A 32 2.28 -8.13 -10.36
CA THR A 32 2.36 -8.27 -8.93
C THR A 32 0.94 -8.55 -8.49
N VAL A 33 0.63 -9.83 -8.31
CA VAL A 33 -0.32 -10.26 -7.28
C VAL A 33 0.30 -9.77 -5.98
N ALA A 34 0.16 -8.47 -5.71
CA ALA A 34 0.44 -7.89 -4.44
C ALA A 34 -0.47 -8.67 -3.51
N ALA A 35 0.12 -9.55 -2.70
CA ALA A 35 -0.60 -10.09 -1.56
C ALA A 35 -1.19 -8.87 -0.86
N ASP A 36 -2.52 -8.75 -0.85
CA ASP A 36 -3.21 -7.59 -0.29
C ASP A 36 -2.72 -7.44 1.15
N VAL A 37 -1.80 -6.50 1.36
CA VAL A 37 -1.22 -6.23 2.66
C VAL A 37 -2.40 -5.75 3.50
N THR A 38 -2.73 -6.44 4.57
CA THR A 38 -3.88 -6.03 5.38
C THR A 38 -3.46 -4.95 6.37
N ALA A 39 -4.44 -4.20 6.91
CA ALA A 39 -4.17 -3.28 8.03
C ALA A 39 -3.47 -3.98 9.22
N TYR A 40 -3.80 -5.25 9.46
CA TYR A 40 -3.16 -6.04 10.52
C TYR A 40 -1.69 -6.34 10.22
N ASP A 41 -1.34 -6.53 8.94
CA ASP A 41 0.03 -6.75 8.51
C ASP A 41 0.86 -5.47 8.66
N GLU A 42 0.33 -4.31 8.29
CA GLU A 42 0.99 -3.01 8.50
C GLU A 42 1.31 -2.77 9.97
N LEU A 43 0.33 -3.00 10.86
CA LEU A 43 0.55 -2.90 12.30
C LEU A 43 1.64 -3.85 12.77
N ARG A 44 1.61 -5.11 12.32
CA ARG A 44 2.61 -6.11 12.68
C ARG A 44 4.02 -5.71 12.20
N LEU A 45 4.15 -5.19 10.99
CA LEU A 45 5.42 -4.71 10.43
C LEU A 45 6.00 -3.55 11.26
N ARG A 46 5.14 -2.72 11.86
CA ARG A 46 5.54 -1.62 12.76
C ARG A 46 5.74 -2.05 14.21
N GLY A 47 5.72 -3.35 14.49
CA GLY A 47 6.04 -3.92 15.81
C GLY A 47 4.85 -4.01 16.76
N PHE A 48 3.62 -3.92 16.26
CA PHE A 48 2.44 -4.09 17.09
C PHE A 48 2.00 -5.56 17.22
N PRO A 49 1.42 -5.94 18.38
CA PRO A 49 0.83 -7.25 18.56
C PRO A 49 -0.45 -7.42 17.74
N ARG A 50 -0.86 -8.68 17.54
CA ARG A 50 -2.15 -9.01 16.94
C ARG A 50 -3.30 -8.61 17.88
N GLY A 51 -4.44 -8.23 17.30
CA GLY A 51 -5.68 -7.97 18.05
C GLY A 51 -5.90 -6.52 18.51
N LEU A 52 -5.13 -5.56 18.00
CA LEU A 52 -5.40 -4.13 18.24
C LEU A 52 -6.60 -3.59 17.46
N LEU A 53 -6.80 -4.10 16.25
CA LEU A 53 -7.95 -3.75 15.42
C LEU A 53 -9.05 -4.81 15.58
N PRO A 54 -10.33 -4.40 15.56
CA PRO A 54 -11.47 -5.31 15.50
C PRO A 54 -11.41 -6.21 14.26
N ALA A 55 -12.04 -7.38 14.29
CA ALA A 55 -12.00 -8.33 13.17
C ALA A 55 -12.80 -7.89 11.93
N ASN A 56 -13.70 -6.90 12.06
CA ASN A 56 -14.63 -6.46 11.02
C ASN A 56 -14.08 -5.30 10.15
N VAL A 57 -12.76 -5.21 10.01
CA VAL A 57 -12.09 -4.29 9.07
C VAL A 57 -12.40 -4.72 7.63
N CYS A 58 -12.88 -3.80 6.81
CA CYS A 58 -13.15 -4.04 5.38
C CYS A 58 -12.17 -3.33 4.46
N GLY A 59 -11.47 -2.30 4.94
CA GLY A 59 -10.51 -1.55 4.14
C GLY A 59 -9.56 -0.73 5.00
N TYR A 60 -8.45 -0.31 4.39
CA TYR A 60 -7.52 0.62 5.02
C TYR A 60 -6.79 1.46 3.97
N THR A 61 -6.30 2.61 4.41
CA THR A 61 -5.34 3.43 3.68
C THR A 61 -4.24 3.87 4.63
N LEU A 62 -3.01 3.95 4.11
CA LEU A 62 -1.85 4.43 4.84
C LEU A 62 -1.03 5.33 3.92
N ASP A 63 -0.86 6.58 4.32
CA ASP A 63 0.03 7.49 3.59
C ASP A 63 1.49 7.25 4.01
N ALA A 64 2.35 6.95 3.05
CA ALA A 64 3.76 6.64 3.32
C ALA A 64 4.56 7.85 3.84
N GLY A 65 4.14 9.07 3.48
CA GLY A 65 4.80 10.33 3.82
C GLY A 65 4.38 10.88 5.18
N SER A 66 3.10 11.23 5.33
CA SER A 66 2.54 11.78 6.57
C SER A 66 2.41 10.74 7.68
N ARG A 67 2.33 9.46 7.31
CA ARG A 67 2.04 8.31 8.20
C ARG A 67 0.62 8.30 8.75
N ASP A 68 -0.27 9.10 8.17
CA ASP A 68 -1.69 9.05 8.52
C ASP A 68 -2.31 7.78 7.96
N PHE A 69 -3.16 7.17 8.76
CA PHE A 69 -3.87 5.96 8.40
C PHE A 69 -5.37 6.13 8.62
N VAL A 70 -6.13 5.47 7.76
CA VAL A 70 -7.58 5.34 7.89
C VAL A 70 -7.91 3.85 7.85
N VAL A 71 -8.78 3.40 8.73
CA VAL A 71 -9.33 2.03 8.72
C VAL A 71 -10.84 2.13 8.64
N ASP A 72 -11.42 1.47 7.65
CA ASP A 72 -12.86 1.37 7.49
C ASP A 72 -13.32 0.00 7.99
N LEU A 73 -14.36 0.01 8.81
CA LEU A 73 -15.02 -1.16 9.38
C LEU A 73 -16.38 -1.34 8.70
N ILE A 74 -16.83 -2.59 8.63
CA ILE A 74 -18.17 -2.93 8.10
C ILE A 74 -19.28 -2.24 8.91
N SER A 75 -19.07 -2.10 10.22
CA SER A 75 -20.02 -1.51 11.15
C SER A 75 -19.35 -1.10 12.46
N ILE A 76 -20.06 -0.25 13.22
CA ILE A 76 -19.67 0.11 14.59
C ILE A 76 -19.49 -1.17 15.43
N CYS A 77 -18.34 -1.31 16.07
CA CYS A 77 -17.98 -2.47 16.87
C CYS A 77 -17.82 -2.10 18.35
N ARG A 78 -18.28 -2.95 19.27
CA ARG A 78 -18.07 -2.77 20.71
C ARG A 78 -17.52 -4.04 21.31
N ILE A 79 -16.42 -3.92 22.04
CA ILE A 79 -15.74 -5.04 22.70
C ILE A 79 -15.47 -4.72 24.16
N VAL A 80 -15.62 -5.73 25.01
CA VAL A 80 -15.16 -5.65 26.40
C VAL A 80 -13.74 -6.19 26.43
N LEU A 81 -12.81 -5.40 26.96
CA LEU A 81 -11.41 -5.83 27.06
C LEU A 81 -11.29 -6.98 28.08
N PRO A 82 -10.33 -7.90 27.92
CA PRO A 82 -10.20 -9.10 28.76
C PRO A 82 -10.14 -8.84 30.28
N ALA A 83 -9.72 -7.66 30.71
CA ALA A 83 -9.74 -7.26 32.13
C ALA A 83 -11.16 -6.97 32.68
N GLY A 84 -12.21 -7.06 31.86
CA GLY A 84 -13.63 -6.98 32.24
C GLY A 84 -14.14 -5.58 32.60
N SER A 85 -13.26 -4.63 32.89
CA SER A 85 -13.61 -3.29 33.36
C SER A 85 -13.64 -2.21 32.28
N TYR A 86 -13.27 -2.52 31.03
CA TYR A 86 -13.21 -1.52 29.96
C TYR A 86 -14.07 -1.95 28.75
N LEU A 87 -14.96 -1.06 28.34
CA LEU A 87 -15.70 -1.14 27.08
C LEU A 87 -15.05 -0.23 26.05
N ALA A 88 -14.51 -0.81 24.99
CA ALA A 88 -14.06 -0.08 23.81
C ALA A 88 -15.16 -0.08 22.75
N SER A 89 -15.51 1.11 22.26
CA SER A 89 -16.43 1.34 21.15
C SER A 89 -15.67 1.95 19.99
N PHE A 90 -15.74 1.31 18.83
CA PHE A 90 -15.12 1.70 17.57
C PHE A 90 -16.20 2.18 16.62
N SER A 91 -16.02 3.35 16.03
CA SER A 91 -16.85 3.77 14.91
C SER A 91 -16.57 2.94 13.65
N ASP A 92 -17.36 3.18 12.61
CA ASP A 92 -17.20 2.60 11.28
C ASP A 92 -15.95 3.11 10.53
N ARG A 93 -15.46 4.31 10.86
CA ARG A 93 -14.20 4.85 10.33
C ARG A 93 -13.28 5.24 11.48
N LEU A 94 -12.03 4.77 11.43
CA LEU A 94 -10.97 5.08 12.39
C LEU A 94 -9.86 5.85 11.70
N THR A 95 -9.30 6.84 12.37
CA THR A 95 -8.18 7.63 11.84
C THR A 95 -7.09 7.80 12.88
N GLY A 96 -5.86 7.98 12.42
CA GLY A 96 -4.74 8.30 13.29
C GLY A 96 -3.44 8.34 12.51
N ARG A 97 -2.31 8.34 13.24
CA ARG A 97 -0.97 8.34 12.67
C ARG A 97 -0.18 7.14 13.17
N LEU A 98 0.39 6.39 12.24
CA LEU A 98 1.08 5.12 12.48
C LEU A 98 2.60 5.27 12.31
N ASP A 99 3.27 5.43 13.45
CA ASP A 99 4.72 5.42 13.56
C ASP A 99 5.23 4.05 14.02
N ASP A 100 6.54 3.86 14.04
CA ASP A 100 7.14 2.62 14.54
C ASP A 100 6.82 2.45 16.03
N ARG A 101 6.15 1.33 16.37
CA ARG A 101 5.70 1.00 17.73
C ARG A 101 4.82 2.06 18.41
N ARG A 102 4.30 3.04 17.67
CA ARG A 102 3.45 4.10 18.24
C ARG A 102 2.29 4.49 17.31
N ILE A 103 1.09 4.53 17.88
CA ILE A 103 -0.10 5.11 17.24
C ILE A 103 -0.41 6.41 17.98
N SER A 104 -0.62 7.48 17.24
CA SER A 104 -0.94 8.79 17.79
C SER A 104 -2.12 9.44 17.07
N GLY A 105 -2.80 10.39 17.73
CA GLY A 105 -3.95 11.08 17.14
C GLY A 105 -5.14 10.17 16.81
N LEU A 106 -5.24 9.01 17.48
CA LEU A 106 -6.28 8.03 17.22
C LEU A 106 -7.65 8.62 17.54
N SER A 107 -8.49 8.70 16.52
CA SER A 107 -9.84 9.26 16.62
C SER A 107 -10.89 8.17 16.43
N ASP A 108 -12.13 8.48 16.80
CA ASP A 108 -13.28 7.60 16.60
C ASP A 108 -13.24 6.26 17.36
N ILE A 109 -12.45 6.23 18.44
CA ILE A 109 -12.41 5.16 19.44
C ILE A 109 -12.74 5.73 20.80
N ARG A 110 -13.73 5.16 21.47
CA ARG A 110 -14.15 5.56 22.82
C ARG A 110 -13.99 4.41 23.78
N VAL A 111 -13.15 4.61 24.79
CA VAL A 111 -12.96 3.65 25.88
C VAL A 111 -13.66 4.16 27.13
N ARG A 112 -14.51 3.33 27.73
CA ARG A 112 -15.19 3.61 28.99
C ARG A 112 -14.78 2.57 30.02
N ALA A 113 -14.28 3.03 31.16
CA ALA A 113 -14.07 2.19 32.31
C ALA A 113 -15.36 2.09 33.13
N PHE A 114 -15.73 0.89 33.55
CA PHE A 114 -16.76 0.63 34.53
C PHE A 114 -16.09 0.46 35.89
N PHE A 115 -16.25 1.46 36.74
CA PHE A 115 -15.87 1.38 38.14
C PHE A 115 -17.07 0.88 38.94
N ARG A 116 -16.83 -0.03 39.87
CA ARG A 116 -17.78 -0.44 40.91
C ARG A 116 -17.28 0.06 42.24
#